data_AF-A0ABD1TFW0-F1
#
_entry.id   AF-A0ABD1TFW0-F1
#
_cell.length_a   1.000
_cell.length_b   1.000
_cell.length_c   1.000
_cell.angle_alpha   90.00
_cell.angle_beta   90.00
_cell.angle_gamma   90.00
#
_symmetry.space_group_name_H-M   'P 1'
#
loop_
_entity.id
_entity.type
_entity.pdbx_description
1 polymer ?
#
loop_
_entity_poly.entity_id
_entity_poly.type
_entity_poly.pdbx_seq_one_letter_code
_entity_poly.pdbx_strand_id
1 'polypeptide(L)'
;MTGLAIGISSMKSGERVPLHVGWELAYGKEGNFSFPNVPQMANIIHEVELIGFDETKEGKVRGNMTAEERIGAANRRKMDGNALFKEEKLEEAMKQYEMAIAYLGDDFMFQMFGKYWDMALAVKDPYHLNMAACLIKLKQSDKAIVQCSITDAAREDFLKARKYAPDDKAISQELRLLAEHDKAVYQKQKELYKGLFGPKPDPKPKPKNWLILVWQWLLSIFYRLFKLERPKAD
;
A
#
# COMPACT_ATOMS: atom_id res chain seq x y z
N MET A 1 -13.07 25.30 -1.38
CA MET A 1 -13.98 25.30 -2.54
C MET A 1 -15.28 24.61 -2.14
N THR A 2 -16.26 25.39 -1.65
CA THR A 2 -17.51 24.86 -1.08
C THR A 2 -18.54 24.57 -2.17
N GLY A 3 -18.56 25.34 -3.26
CA GLY A 3 -19.56 25.21 -4.33
C GLY A 3 -19.47 23.90 -5.10
N LEU A 4 -18.25 23.41 -5.37
CA LEU A 4 -18.03 22.12 -6.01
C LEU A 4 -18.63 20.97 -5.17
N ALA A 5 -18.40 20.99 -3.85
CA ALA A 5 -18.94 19.96 -2.96
C ALA A 5 -20.48 19.97 -2.93
N ILE A 6 -21.10 21.15 -2.93
CA ILE A 6 -22.56 21.30 -3.00
C ILE A 6 -23.09 20.70 -4.31
N GLY A 7 -22.48 21.05 -5.44
CA GLY A 7 -22.89 20.54 -6.75
C GLY A 7 -22.78 19.01 -6.83
N ILE A 8 -21.63 18.45 -6.43
CA ILE A 8 -21.41 17.00 -6.39
C ILE A 8 -22.44 16.28 -5.51
N SER A 9 -22.81 16.87 -4.36
CA SER A 9 -23.79 16.25 -3.43
C SER A 9 -25.18 16.12 -4.02
N SER A 10 -25.51 16.86 -5.09
CA SER A 10 -26.80 16.80 -5.79
C SER A 10 -26.81 15.87 -7.00
N MET A 11 -25.64 15.38 -7.43
CA MET A 11 -25.49 14.55 -8.62
C MET A 11 -25.85 13.09 -8.37
N LYS A 12 -26.23 12.38 -9.44
CA LYS A 12 -26.43 10.93 -9.45
C LYS A 12 -25.18 10.21 -9.97
N SER A 13 -25.02 8.95 -9.56
CA SER A 13 -23.95 8.09 -10.11
C SER A 13 -24.09 7.95 -11.63
N GLY A 14 -22.99 8.14 -12.35
CA GLY A 14 -22.91 8.18 -13.81
C GLY A 14 -23.26 9.53 -14.45
N GLU A 15 -23.63 10.54 -13.66
CA GLU A 15 -23.98 11.87 -14.19
C GLU A 15 -22.73 12.66 -14.59
N ARG A 16 -22.76 13.27 -15.78
CA ARG A 16 -21.74 14.20 -16.26
C ARG A 16 -22.39 15.56 -16.55
N VAL A 17 -22.01 16.58 -15.80
CA VAL A 17 -22.62 17.91 -15.89
C VAL A 17 -21.58 19.02 -15.66
N PRO A 18 -21.65 20.13 -16.41
CA PRO A 18 -20.90 21.32 -16.08
C PRO A 18 -21.52 22.02 -14.86
N LEU A 19 -20.76 22.17 -13.79
CA LEU A 19 -21.14 22.92 -12.60
C LEU A 19 -20.61 24.35 -12.70
N HIS A 20 -21.54 25.32 -12.75
CA HIS A 20 -21.21 26.74 -12.72
C HIS A 20 -21.16 27.23 -11.27
N VAL A 21 -19.97 27.57 -10.80
CA VAL A 21 -19.71 27.99 -9.41
C VAL A 21 -19.34 29.47 -9.39
N GLY A 22 -20.17 30.28 -8.74
CA GLY A 22 -19.89 31.69 -8.49
C GLY A 22 -18.64 31.87 -7.63
N TRP A 23 -17.95 33.01 -7.80
CA TRP A 23 -16.70 33.31 -7.09
C TRP A 23 -16.84 33.23 -5.56
N GLU A 24 -18.03 33.52 -5.02
CA GLU A 24 -18.35 33.45 -3.59
C GLU A 24 -18.18 32.04 -3.02
N LEU A 25 -18.44 31.01 -3.84
CA LEU A 25 -18.37 29.59 -3.46
C LEU A 25 -17.13 28.88 -4.04
N ALA A 26 -16.36 29.57 -4.88
CA ALA A 26 -15.12 29.10 -5.49
C ALA A 26 -13.88 29.48 -4.64
N TYR A 27 -13.07 30.43 -5.12
CA TYR A 27 -11.85 30.93 -4.47
C TYR A 27 -12.02 32.29 -3.78
N GLY A 28 -13.22 32.86 -3.78
CA GLY A 28 -13.54 34.08 -3.07
C GLY A 28 -12.82 35.32 -3.60
N LYS A 29 -12.66 36.32 -2.74
CA LYS A 29 -12.02 37.60 -3.09
C LYS A 29 -10.51 37.49 -3.26
N GLU A 30 -9.89 36.48 -2.66
CA GLU A 30 -8.43 36.32 -2.66
C GLU A 30 -7.93 35.58 -3.91
N GLY A 31 -8.77 34.75 -4.52
CA GLY A 31 -8.34 33.89 -5.64
C GLY A 31 -7.41 32.77 -5.16
N ASN A 32 -6.57 32.26 -6.06
CA ASN A 32 -5.48 31.34 -5.73
C ASN A 32 -4.22 31.76 -6.47
N PHE A 33 -3.21 32.18 -5.73
CA PHE A 33 -1.92 32.56 -6.31
C PHE A 33 -1.09 31.34 -6.73
N SER A 34 -1.33 30.17 -6.14
CA SER A 34 -0.63 28.92 -6.48
C SER A 34 -1.34 28.17 -7.60
N PHE A 35 -0.72 27.13 -8.18
CA PHE A 35 -1.37 26.34 -9.23
C PHE A 35 -2.55 25.52 -8.69
N PRO A 36 -3.74 25.54 -9.34
CA PRO A 36 -4.08 26.35 -10.51
C PRO A 36 -4.23 27.83 -10.13
N ASN A 37 -3.56 28.72 -10.88
CA ASN A 37 -3.59 30.16 -10.64
C ASN A 37 -4.97 30.69 -11.04
N VAL A 38 -5.73 31.15 -10.05
CA VAL A 38 -7.09 31.64 -10.23
C VAL A 38 -7.15 33.11 -9.79
N PRO A 39 -7.56 34.02 -10.68
CA PRO A 39 -7.74 35.42 -10.34
C PRO A 39 -8.74 35.64 -9.19
N GLN A 40 -8.63 36.79 -8.55
CA GLN A 40 -9.60 37.25 -7.54
C GLN A 40 -11.01 37.32 -8.15
N MET A 41 -12.03 36.92 -7.38
CA MET A 41 -13.44 37.02 -7.77
C MET A 41 -13.78 36.31 -9.10
N ALA A 42 -13.05 35.26 -9.46
CA ALA A 42 -13.32 34.49 -10.68
C ALA A 42 -14.43 33.45 -10.47
N ASN A 43 -15.40 33.45 -11.38
CA ASN A 43 -16.37 32.36 -11.51
C ASN A 43 -15.70 31.15 -12.16
N ILE A 44 -16.09 29.94 -11.74
CA ILE A 44 -15.47 28.69 -12.21
C ILE A 44 -16.53 27.79 -12.82
N ILE A 45 -16.15 27.11 -13.90
CA ILE A 45 -16.92 26.04 -14.50
C ILE A 45 -16.15 24.74 -14.28
N HIS A 46 -16.76 23.80 -13.58
CA HIS A 46 -16.21 22.45 -13.41
C HIS A 46 -16.93 21.48 -14.33
N GLU A 47 -16.21 20.83 -15.23
CA GLU A 47 -16.73 19.64 -15.90
C GLU A 47 -16.56 18.45 -14.96
N VAL A 48 -17.68 17.99 -14.38
CA VAL A 48 -17.66 16.90 -13.39
C VAL A 48 -18.37 15.69 -13.95
N GLU A 49 -17.74 14.53 -13.77
CA GLU A 49 -18.33 13.21 -13.98
C GLU A 49 -18.33 12.47 -12.64
N LEU A 50 -19.51 12.18 -12.09
CA LEU A 50 -19.64 11.42 -10.87
C LEU A 50 -19.67 9.93 -11.19
N ILE A 51 -18.53 9.27 -11.16
CA ILE A 51 -18.41 7.83 -11.48
C ILE A 51 -19.27 6.97 -10.54
N GLY A 52 -19.27 7.30 -9.25
CA GLY A 52 -20.10 6.67 -8.24
C GLY A 52 -19.74 7.10 -6.83
N PHE A 53 -20.61 6.77 -5.88
CA PHE A 53 -20.39 7.05 -4.47
C PHE A 53 -20.87 5.87 -3.63
N ASP A 54 -20.16 5.62 -2.53
CA ASP A 54 -20.57 4.64 -1.52
C ASP A 54 -21.02 5.40 -0.28
N GLU A 55 -22.17 5.03 0.28
CA GLU A 55 -22.60 5.53 1.58
C GLU A 55 -21.58 5.12 2.64
N THR A 56 -21.10 6.10 3.41
CA THR A 56 -20.17 5.79 4.49
C THR A 56 -20.94 5.11 5.61
N LYS A 57 -20.64 3.83 5.86
CA LYS A 57 -21.14 3.06 7.02
C LYS A 57 -20.80 3.68 8.40
N GLU A 58 -20.07 4.79 8.41
CA GLU A 58 -19.38 5.32 9.59
C GLU A 58 -20.09 6.48 10.26
N GLY A 59 -21.24 6.93 9.71
CA GLY A 59 -22.10 7.96 10.30
C GLY A 59 -21.47 9.34 10.47
N LYS A 60 -20.19 9.50 10.13
CA LYS A 60 -19.41 10.74 10.19
C LYS A 60 -18.77 11.04 8.84
N VAL A 61 -18.69 12.33 8.51
CA VAL A 61 -17.96 12.82 7.34
C VAL A 61 -16.46 12.72 7.62
N ARG A 62 -15.65 12.37 6.61
CA ARG A 62 -14.18 12.17 6.74
C ARG A 62 -13.45 13.30 7.47
N GLY A 63 -13.87 14.55 7.27
CA GLY A 63 -13.27 15.73 7.91
C GLY A 63 -13.52 15.85 9.41
N ASN A 64 -14.54 15.16 9.94
CA ASN A 64 -14.92 15.18 11.35
C ASN A 64 -14.46 13.91 12.11
N MET A 65 -13.69 13.04 11.47
CA MET A 65 -13.17 11.82 12.08
C MET A 65 -11.83 12.10 12.78
N THR A 66 -11.59 11.47 13.93
CA THR A 66 -10.24 11.47 14.51
C THR A 66 -9.28 10.65 13.67
N ALA A 67 -7.97 10.78 13.90
CA ALA A 67 -6.97 10.02 13.17
C ALA A 67 -7.16 8.50 13.35
N GLU A 68 -7.46 8.06 14.57
CA GLU A 68 -7.71 6.65 14.90
C GLU A 68 -8.98 6.13 14.22
N GLU A 69 -10.05 6.93 14.23
CA GLU A 69 -11.30 6.57 13.54
C GLU A 69 -11.07 6.42 12.04
N ARG A 70 -10.31 7.34 11.44
CA ARG A 70 -9.99 7.36 10.01
C ARG A 70 -9.07 6.20 9.61
N ILE A 71 -8.08 5.85 10.43
CA ILE A 71 -7.22 4.67 10.24
C ILE A 71 -8.04 3.38 10.43
N GLY A 72 -8.94 3.34 11.42
CA GLY A 72 -9.84 2.21 11.66
C GLY A 72 -10.80 1.98 10.47
N ALA A 73 -11.32 3.06 9.91
CA ALA A 73 -12.16 3.07 8.72
C ALA A 73 -11.48 2.46 7.50
N ALA A 74 -10.26 2.93 7.22
CA ALA A 74 -9.44 2.41 6.13
C ALA A 74 -9.17 0.92 6.33
N ASN A 75 -8.86 0.49 7.56
CA ASN A 75 -8.60 -0.91 7.88
C ASN A 75 -9.81 -1.83 7.64
N ARG A 76 -11.02 -1.38 7.99
CA ARG A 76 -12.26 -2.11 7.69
C ARG A 76 -12.43 -2.32 6.20
N ARG A 77 -12.27 -1.27 5.38
CA ARG A 77 -12.36 -1.39 3.92
C ARG A 77 -11.34 -2.33 3.31
N LYS A 78 -10.11 -2.37 3.84
CA LYS A 78 -9.15 -3.40 3.43
C LYS A 78 -9.63 -4.80 3.76
N MET A 79 -10.23 -5.03 4.93
CA MET A 79 -10.77 -6.35 5.27
C MET A 79 -11.90 -6.75 4.31
N ASP A 80 -12.79 -5.81 3.97
CA ASP A 80 -13.85 -6.01 2.97
C ASP A 80 -13.24 -6.32 1.58
N GLY A 81 -12.24 -5.55 1.14
CA GLY A 81 -11.50 -5.80 -0.10
C GLY A 81 -10.78 -7.15 -0.12
N ASN A 82 -10.21 -7.58 1.00
CA ASN A 82 -9.56 -8.89 1.13
C ASN A 82 -10.58 -10.04 1.03
N ALA A 83 -11.81 -9.86 1.53
CA ALA A 83 -12.88 -10.83 1.37
C ALA A 83 -13.28 -10.94 -0.11
N LEU A 84 -13.51 -9.81 -0.78
CA LEU A 84 -13.81 -9.75 -2.22
C LEU A 84 -12.70 -10.34 -3.09
N PHE A 85 -11.43 -10.12 -2.71
CA PHE A 85 -10.29 -10.70 -3.40
C PHE A 85 -10.28 -12.23 -3.33
N LYS A 86 -10.66 -12.81 -2.18
CA LYS A 86 -10.79 -14.26 -2.01
C LYS A 86 -11.95 -14.84 -2.84
N GLU A 87 -12.99 -14.05 -3.07
CA GLU A 87 -14.13 -14.38 -3.94
C GLU A 87 -13.82 -14.16 -5.44
N GLU A 88 -12.59 -13.77 -5.79
CA GLU A 88 -12.17 -13.41 -7.16
C GLU A 88 -12.93 -12.21 -7.78
N LYS A 89 -13.63 -11.42 -6.97
CA LYS A 89 -14.25 -10.14 -7.37
C LYS A 89 -13.22 -9.02 -7.36
N LEU A 90 -12.26 -9.09 -8.27
CA LEU A 90 -11.05 -8.25 -8.25
C LEU A 90 -11.34 -6.75 -8.41
N GLU A 91 -12.29 -6.38 -9.26
CA GLU A 91 -12.64 -4.97 -9.50
C GLU A 91 -13.31 -4.33 -8.28
N GLU A 92 -14.20 -5.06 -7.61
CA GLU A 92 -14.83 -4.61 -6.36
C GLU A 92 -13.80 -4.53 -5.22
N ALA A 93 -12.89 -5.51 -5.14
CA ALA A 93 -11.78 -5.49 -4.19
C ALA A 93 -10.90 -4.24 -4.40
N MET A 94 -10.56 -3.92 -5.64
CA MET A 94 -9.81 -2.71 -5.99
C MET A 94 -10.52 -1.43 -5.53
N LYS A 95 -11.83 -1.30 -5.78
CA LYS A 95 -12.61 -0.15 -5.29
C LYS A 95 -12.50 0.02 -3.78
N GLN A 96 -12.57 -1.08 -3.02
CA GLN A 96 -12.41 -1.01 -1.55
C GLN A 96 -11.01 -0.55 -1.13
N TYR A 97 -9.95 -0.99 -1.82
CA TYR A 97 -8.58 -0.54 -1.53
C TYR A 97 -8.37 0.93 -1.92
N GLU A 98 -8.89 1.38 -3.07
CA GLU A 98 -8.84 2.79 -3.50
C GLU A 98 -9.54 3.69 -2.49
N MET A 99 -10.73 3.28 -2.02
CA MET A 99 -11.42 4.00 -0.96
C MET A 99 -10.61 4.02 0.35
N ALA A 100 -9.94 2.91 0.71
CA ALA A 100 -9.09 2.88 1.90
C ALA A 100 -7.91 3.88 1.79
N ILE A 101 -7.29 3.98 0.60
CA ILE A 101 -6.24 4.96 0.32
C ILE A 101 -6.80 6.39 0.37
N ALA A 102 -8.01 6.65 -0.13
CA ALA A 102 -8.63 7.97 -0.07
C ALA A 102 -8.90 8.43 1.38
N TYR A 103 -9.10 7.51 2.31
CA TYR A 103 -9.13 7.81 3.75
C TYR A 103 -7.74 8.16 4.29
N LEU A 104 -6.65 7.73 3.66
CA LEU A 104 -5.27 8.09 4.00
C LEU A 104 -4.61 8.99 2.94
N GLY A 105 -5.41 9.89 2.37
CA GLY A 105 -4.96 10.85 1.37
C GLY A 105 -3.93 11.83 1.91
N ASP A 106 -3.24 12.52 1.00
CA ASP A 106 -2.02 13.26 1.35
C ASP A 106 -2.27 14.41 2.32
N ASP A 107 -3.39 15.14 2.20
CA ASP A 107 -3.77 16.20 3.15
C ASP A 107 -3.88 15.69 4.60
N PHE A 108 -4.36 14.47 4.78
CA PHE A 108 -4.42 13.84 6.10
C PHE A 108 -3.02 13.39 6.54
N MET A 109 -2.26 12.77 5.65
CA MET A 109 -0.91 12.29 5.96
C MET A 109 0.05 13.44 6.32
N PHE A 110 -0.06 14.61 5.68
CA PHE A 110 0.75 15.79 5.98
C PHE A 110 0.48 16.40 7.36
N GLN A 111 -0.69 16.13 7.95
CA GLN A 111 -1.04 16.58 9.30
C GLN A 111 -0.52 15.62 10.39
N MET A 112 -0.11 14.41 10.03
CA MET A 112 0.36 13.40 10.97
C MET A 112 1.88 13.40 11.08
N PHE A 113 2.39 13.32 12.32
CA PHE A 113 3.82 13.17 12.59
C PHE A 113 4.05 12.06 13.62
N GLY A 114 5.26 11.47 13.59
CA GLY A 114 5.70 10.44 14.53
C GLY A 114 4.81 9.18 14.51
N LYS A 115 4.42 8.69 15.69
CA LYS A 115 3.71 7.41 15.87
C LYS A 115 2.48 7.25 14.96
N TYR A 116 1.72 8.33 14.73
CA TYR A 116 0.51 8.24 13.93
C TYR A 116 0.79 8.24 12.42
N TRP A 117 1.87 8.89 11.98
CA TRP A 117 2.36 8.78 10.60
C TRP A 117 2.80 7.34 10.32
N ASP A 118 3.60 6.74 11.23
CA ASP A 118 4.02 5.33 11.12
C ASP A 118 2.81 4.39 11.07
N MET A 119 1.78 4.65 11.89
CA MET A 119 0.54 3.86 11.91
C MET A 119 -0.25 3.98 10.61
N ALA A 120 -0.37 5.19 10.06
CA ALA A 120 -1.09 5.41 8.81
C ALA A 120 -0.33 4.82 7.61
N LEU A 121 1.00 4.97 7.56
CA LEU A 121 1.85 4.40 6.52
C LEU A 121 1.84 2.87 6.53
N ALA A 122 2.00 2.26 7.72
CA ALA A 122 1.93 0.81 7.92
C ALA A 122 0.62 0.18 7.42
N VAL A 123 -0.42 1.00 7.35
CA VAL A 123 -1.76 0.65 6.92
C VAL A 123 -1.96 0.95 5.42
N LYS A 124 -1.36 2.03 4.90
CA LYS A 124 -1.41 2.45 3.47
C LYS A 124 -0.64 1.50 2.55
N ASP A 125 0.57 1.06 2.92
CA ASP A 125 1.41 0.23 2.04
C ASP A 125 0.76 -1.10 1.62
N PRO A 126 0.11 -1.87 2.53
CA PRO A 126 -0.63 -3.07 2.15
C PRO A 126 -1.73 -2.83 1.13
N TYR A 127 -2.32 -1.64 1.07
CA TYR A 127 -3.40 -1.35 0.13
C TYR A 127 -2.88 -1.29 -1.30
N HIS A 128 -1.76 -0.60 -1.51
CA HIS A 128 -1.08 -0.54 -2.81
C HIS A 128 -0.61 -1.92 -3.26
N LEU A 129 -0.03 -2.72 -2.36
CA LEU A 129 0.38 -4.08 -2.66
C LEU A 129 -0.80 -5.00 -3.02
N ASN A 130 -1.93 -4.89 -2.29
CA ASN A 130 -3.13 -5.66 -2.59
C ASN A 130 -3.78 -5.23 -3.92
N MET A 131 -3.77 -3.94 -4.26
CA MET A 131 -4.18 -3.45 -5.57
C MET A 131 -3.28 -4.00 -6.68
N ALA A 132 -1.96 -3.98 -6.49
CA ALA A 132 -1.02 -4.56 -7.44
C ALA A 132 -1.32 -6.06 -7.65
N ALA A 133 -1.62 -6.81 -6.59
CA ALA A 133 -2.02 -8.21 -6.69
C ALA A 133 -3.32 -8.41 -7.49
N CYS A 134 -4.31 -7.52 -7.34
CA CYS A 134 -5.53 -7.54 -8.15
C CYS A 134 -5.23 -7.28 -9.63
N LEU A 135 -4.43 -6.25 -9.91
CA LEU A 135 -4.04 -5.84 -11.26
C LEU A 135 -3.25 -6.93 -11.99
N ILE A 136 -2.35 -7.63 -11.28
CA ILE A 136 -1.62 -8.79 -11.81
C ILE A 136 -2.59 -9.91 -12.22
N LYS A 137 -3.58 -10.23 -11.37
CA LYS A 137 -4.62 -11.22 -11.70
C LYS A 137 -5.49 -10.79 -12.89
N LEU A 138 -5.74 -9.49 -13.04
CA LEU A 138 -6.45 -8.90 -14.18
C LEU A 138 -5.57 -8.75 -15.44
N LYS A 139 -4.31 -9.22 -15.41
CA LYS A 139 -3.33 -9.10 -16.49
C LYS A 139 -3.01 -7.64 -16.90
N GLN A 140 -3.21 -6.69 -15.98
CA GLN A 140 -2.90 -5.27 -16.17
C GLN A 140 -1.53 -4.95 -15.54
N SER A 141 -0.48 -5.55 -16.10
CA SER A 141 0.89 -5.49 -15.54
C SER A 141 1.43 -4.06 -15.42
N ASP A 142 1.15 -3.20 -16.40
CA ASP A 142 1.66 -1.81 -16.40
C ASP A 142 1.14 -1.01 -15.20
N LYS A 143 -0.14 -1.17 -14.88
CA LYS A 143 -0.76 -0.52 -13.72
C LYS A 143 -0.27 -1.13 -12.40
N ALA A 144 -0.01 -2.43 -12.38
CA ALA A 144 0.54 -3.10 -11.20
C ALA A 144 1.94 -2.59 -10.85
N ILE A 145 2.79 -2.35 -11.87
CA ILE A 145 4.13 -1.76 -11.68
C ILE A 145 4.01 -0.39 -11.03
N VAL A 146 3.09 0.46 -11.50
CA VAL A 146 2.85 1.77 -10.88
C VAL A 146 2.49 1.63 -9.41
N GLN A 147 1.57 0.71 -9.06
CA GLN A 147 1.17 0.51 -7.66
C GLN A 147 2.32 -0.01 -6.77
N CYS A 148 3.16 -0.92 -7.25
CA CYS A 148 4.35 -1.37 -6.51
C CYS A 148 5.39 -0.24 -6.37
N SER A 149 5.57 0.57 -7.42
CA SER A 149 6.53 1.67 -7.39
C SER A 149 6.17 2.73 -6.35
N ILE A 150 4.89 2.87 -5.97
CA ILE A 150 4.47 3.80 -4.91
C ILE A 150 5.02 3.35 -3.54
N THR A 151 5.02 2.05 -3.25
CA THR A 151 5.60 1.50 -2.02
C THR A 151 7.12 1.44 -2.05
N ASP A 152 7.69 1.28 -3.24
CA ASP A 152 9.13 1.16 -3.45
C ASP A 152 9.83 2.51 -3.65
N ALA A 153 9.12 3.59 -3.99
CA ALA A 153 9.72 4.86 -4.43
C ALA A 153 10.72 5.43 -3.42
N ALA A 154 10.37 5.48 -2.13
CA ALA A 154 11.28 5.98 -1.11
C ALA A 154 12.55 5.10 -1.02
N ARG A 155 12.39 3.78 -1.02
CA ARG A 155 13.50 2.82 -0.96
C ARG A 155 14.36 2.87 -2.22
N GLU A 156 13.75 2.93 -3.40
CA GLU A 156 14.44 3.02 -4.68
C GLU A 156 15.23 4.31 -4.83
N ASP A 157 14.69 5.44 -4.36
CA ASP A 157 15.38 6.73 -4.43
C ASP A 157 16.61 6.73 -3.55
N PHE A 158 16.54 6.18 -2.33
CA PHE A 158 17.72 6.00 -1.49
C PHE A 158 18.68 4.93 -2.05
N LEU A 159 18.19 3.86 -2.69
CA LEU A 159 19.05 2.86 -3.34
C LEU A 159 19.77 3.42 -4.57
N LYS A 160 19.11 4.28 -5.35
CA LYS A 160 19.72 5.02 -6.47
C LYS A 160 20.73 6.02 -5.92
N ALA A 161 20.39 6.80 -4.89
CA ALA A 161 21.31 7.72 -4.24
C ALA A 161 22.56 7.01 -3.68
N ARG A 162 22.41 5.81 -3.08
CA ARG A 162 23.53 4.98 -2.63
C ARG A 162 24.44 4.50 -3.76
N LYS A 163 23.92 4.29 -4.99
CA LYS A 163 24.76 3.94 -6.14
C LYS A 163 25.69 5.10 -6.54
N TYR A 164 25.26 6.34 -6.34
CA TYR A 164 26.05 7.53 -6.67
C TYR A 164 26.92 8.01 -5.48
N ALA A 165 26.49 7.76 -4.25
CA ALA A 165 27.20 8.14 -3.01
C ALA A 165 27.20 6.95 -2.02
N PRO A 166 28.04 5.92 -2.24
CA PRO A 166 28.02 4.69 -1.44
C PRO A 166 28.50 4.88 0.00
N ASP A 167 29.37 5.88 0.24
CA ASP A 167 29.96 6.17 1.56
C ASP A 167 29.15 7.19 2.37
N ASP A 168 28.03 7.68 1.83
CA ASP A 168 27.17 8.61 2.54
C ASP A 168 26.46 7.91 3.70
N LYS A 169 26.84 8.33 4.91
CA LYS A 169 26.30 7.80 6.16
C LYS A 169 24.82 8.12 6.34
N ALA A 170 24.34 9.25 5.82
CA ALA A 170 22.93 9.61 5.91
C ALA A 170 22.08 8.66 5.07
N ILE A 171 22.47 8.39 3.81
CA ILE A 171 21.74 7.45 2.93
C ILE A 171 21.72 6.04 3.52
N SER A 172 22.84 5.58 4.07
CA SER A 172 22.93 4.25 4.70
C SER A 172 22.08 4.16 5.98
N GLN A 173 22.03 5.23 6.76
CA GLN A 173 21.21 5.33 7.96
C GLN A 173 19.72 5.35 7.59
N GLU A 174 19.31 6.11 6.59
CA GLU A 174 17.92 6.16 6.11
C GLU A 174 17.46 4.81 5.54
N LEU A 175 18.28 4.13 4.73
CA LEU A 175 17.96 2.79 4.23
C LEU A 175 17.81 1.76 5.36
N ARG A 176 18.61 1.90 6.42
CA ARG A 176 18.51 1.06 7.61
C ARG A 176 17.23 1.37 8.40
N LEU A 177 16.91 2.64 8.60
CA LEU A 177 15.67 3.07 9.26
C LEU A 177 14.44 2.58 8.49
N LEU A 178 14.44 2.66 7.15
CA LEU A 178 13.40 2.08 6.31
C LEU A 178 13.29 0.56 6.49
N ALA A 179 14.41 -0.16 6.54
CA ALA A 179 14.38 -1.61 6.77
C ALA A 179 13.90 -1.98 8.19
N GLU A 180 14.26 -1.20 9.19
CA GLU A 180 13.79 -1.36 10.58
C GLU A 180 12.29 -1.04 10.69
N HIS A 181 11.82 0.02 10.03
CA HIS A 181 10.42 0.39 9.91
C HIS A 181 9.62 -0.73 9.22
N ASP A 182 10.05 -1.22 8.06
CA ASP A 182 9.39 -2.33 7.35
C ASP A 182 9.28 -3.59 8.22
N LYS A 183 10.35 -3.90 8.97
CA LYS A 183 10.36 -5.02 9.90
C LYS A 183 9.36 -4.82 11.04
N ALA A 184 9.25 -3.60 11.57
CA ALA A 184 8.29 -3.26 12.61
C ALA A 184 6.84 -3.30 12.08
N VAL A 185 6.60 -2.77 10.88
CA VAL A 185 5.32 -2.86 10.17
C VAL A 185 4.93 -4.33 9.98
N TYR A 186 5.84 -5.15 9.45
CA TYR A 186 5.63 -6.57 9.26
C TYR A 186 5.32 -7.31 10.58
N GLN A 187 6.02 -6.99 11.67
CA GLN A 187 5.72 -7.57 12.99
C GLN A 187 4.35 -7.15 13.51
N LYS A 188 3.98 -5.87 13.40
CA LYS A 188 2.66 -5.38 13.77
C LYS A 188 1.56 -6.03 12.95
N GLN A 189 1.75 -6.16 11.63
CA GLN A 189 0.83 -6.87 10.75
C GLN A 189 0.71 -8.35 11.15
N LYS A 190 1.83 -9.03 11.39
CA LYS A 190 1.85 -10.42 11.82
C LYS A 190 1.05 -10.65 13.10
N GLU A 191 1.19 -9.77 14.10
CA GLU A 191 0.40 -9.86 15.33
C GLU A 191 -1.06 -9.47 15.11
N LEU A 192 -1.35 -8.47 14.27
CA LEU A 192 -2.72 -8.03 13.93
C LEU A 192 -3.52 -9.11 13.17
N TYR A 193 -2.86 -9.85 12.28
CA TYR A 193 -3.48 -10.91 11.47
C TYR A 193 -3.35 -12.31 12.09
N LYS A 194 -2.77 -12.41 13.30
CA LYS A 194 -2.62 -13.66 14.03
C LYS A 194 -4.00 -14.23 14.36
N GLY A 195 -4.32 -15.37 13.76
CA GLY A 195 -5.64 -16.01 13.88
C GLY A 195 -6.68 -15.59 12.83
N LEU A 196 -6.38 -14.59 11.97
CA LEU A 196 -7.27 -14.20 10.85
C LEU A 196 -7.17 -15.16 9.66
N PHE A 197 -6.07 -15.90 9.58
CA PHE A 197 -5.91 -17.07 8.74
C PHE A 197 -5.84 -18.27 9.68
N GLY A 198 -6.57 -19.34 9.36
CA GLY A 198 -6.58 -20.58 10.15
C GLY A 198 -5.16 -21.15 10.35
N PRO A 199 -5.02 -22.27 11.10
CA PRO A 199 -3.72 -22.89 11.29
C PRO A 199 -3.03 -23.04 9.93
N LYS A 200 -1.76 -22.63 9.89
CA LYS A 200 -0.93 -22.74 8.70
C LYS A 200 -1.11 -24.18 8.17
N PRO A 201 -1.51 -24.39 6.90
CA PRO A 201 -1.66 -25.75 6.39
C PRO A 201 -0.37 -26.50 6.68
N ASP A 202 -0.49 -27.67 7.30
CA ASP A 202 0.68 -28.44 7.70
C ASP A 202 1.60 -28.56 6.49
N PRO A 203 2.91 -28.28 6.65
CA PRO A 203 3.84 -28.44 5.54
C PRO A 203 3.67 -29.87 5.03
N LYS A 204 3.25 -30.02 3.76
CA LYS A 204 3.12 -31.33 3.12
C LYS A 204 4.36 -32.13 3.50
N PRO A 205 4.22 -33.34 4.06
CA PRO A 205 5.37 -34.12 4.50
C PRO A 205 6.30 -34.24 3.30
N LYS A 206 7.48 -33.60 3.38
CA LYS A 206 8.50 -33.78 2.37
C LYS A 206 8.77 -35.29 2.32
N PRO A 207 8.65 -35.95 1.16
CA PRO A 207 8.94 -37.37 1.09
C PRO A 207 10.36 -37.54 1.61
N LYS A 208 10.51 -38.28 2.72
CA LYS A 208 11.83 -38.69 3.17
C LYS A 208 12.35 -39.65 2.12
N ASN A 209 13.13 -39.13 1.18
CA ASN A 209 13.86 -39.93 0.21
C ASN A 209 14.93 -40.71 0.96
N TRP A 210 14.55 -41.86 1.51
CA TRP A 210 15.41 -42.78 2.23
C TRP A 210 16.67 -43.13 1.41
N LEU A 211 16.52 -43.18 0.09
CA LEU A 211 17.61 -43.34 -0.87
C LEU A 211 18.70 -42.26 -0.74
N ILE A 212 18.34 -41.00 -0.47
CA ILE A 212 19.31 -39.89 -0.29
C ILE A 212 20.06 -40.07 1.02
N LEU A 213 19.38 -40.51 2.09
CA LEU A 213 20.03 -40.78 3.39
C LEU A 213 20.97 -41.99 3.30
N VAL A 214 20.55 -43.04 2.59
CA VAL A 214 21.40 -44.20 2.31
C VAL A 214 22.59 -43.81 1.44
N TRP A 215 22.40 -42.98 0.41
CA TRP A 215 23.48 -42.47 -0.43
C TRP A 215 24.47 -41.60 0.35
N GLN A 216 24.00 -40.71 1.23
CA GLN A 216 24.87 -39.90 2.10
C GLN A 216 25.64 -40.77 3.10
N TRP A 217 25.02 -41.82 3.64
CA TRP A 217 25.67 -42.78 4.51
C TRP A 217 26.75 -43.60 3.76
N LEU A 218 26.43 -44.12 2.58
CA LEU A 218 27.38 -44.82 1.71
C LEU A 218 28.55 -43.92 1.27
N LEU A 219 28.27 -42.68 0.86
CA LEU A 219 29.30 -41.69 0.54
C LEU A 219 30.20 -41.41 1.75
N SER A 220 29.65 -41.35 2.96
CA SER A 220 30.44 -41.14 4.18
C SER A 220 31.33 -42.35 4.52
N ILE A 221 30.88 -43.57 4.23
CA ILE A 221 31.70 -44.79 4.37
C ILE A 221 32.79 -44.82 3.30
N PHE A 222 32.44 -44.50 2.06
CA PHE A 222 33.39 -44.42 0.95
C PHE A 222 34.47 -43.37 1.22
N TYR A 223 34.09 -42.18 1.69
CA TYR A 223 35.04 -41.15 2.11
C TYR A 223 35.91 -41.60 3.30
N ARG A 224 35.38 -42.36 4.27
CA ARG A 224 36.20 -42.87 5.38
C ARG A 224 37.19 -43.94 4.93
N LEU A 225 36.79 -44.82 4.01
CA LEU A 225 37.65 -45.86 3.46
C LEU A 225 38.76 -45.27 2.56
N PHE A 226 38.43 -44.29 1.72
CA PHE A 226 39.40 -43.66 0.80
C PHE A 226 40.22 -42.51 1.41
N LYS A 227 39.88 -42.02 2.61
CA LYS A 227 40.70 -41.01 3.33
C LYS A 227 41.81 -41.65 4.19
N LEU A 228 41.89 -42.99 4.24
CA LEU A 228 42.98 -43.72 4.88
C LEU A 228 44.20 -43.96 3.96
N GLU A 229 44.13 -43.62 2.68
CA GLU A 229 45.23 -43.82 1.70
C GLU A 229 45.79 -42.51 1.12
N ARG A 230 46.00 -41.48 1.94
CA ARG A 230 47.01 -40.46 1.59
C ARG A 230 48.30 -40.79 2.34
N PRO A 231 49.30 -41.41 1.69
CA PRO A 231 50.64 -41.46 2.25
C PRO A 231 51.13 -40.01 2.41
N LYS A 232 51.73 -39.70 3.56
CA LYS A 232 52.52 -38.49 3.73
C LYS A 232 53.63 -38.55 2.67
N ALA A 233 53.65 -37.58 1.77
CA ALA A 233 54.83 -37.34 0.94
C ALA A 233 55.86 -36.64 1.82
N ASP A 234 57.07 -37.20 1.85
CA ASP A 234 58.27 -36.64 2.47
C ASP A 234 58.66 -35.27 1.88
#